data_AF-A0A7X8BY36-F1
#
_entry.id   AF-A0A7X8BY36-F1
#
_cell.length_a   1.000
_cell.length_b   1.000
_cell.length_c   1.000
_cell.angle_alpha   90.00
_cell.angle_beta   90.00
_cell.angle_gamma   90.00
#
_symmetry.space_group_name_H-M   'P 1'
#
loop_
_entity.id
_entity.type
_entity.pdbx_description
1 polymer ?
#
loop_
_entity_poly.entity_id
_entity_poly.type
_entity_poly.pdbx_seq_one_letter_code
_entity_poly.pdbx_strand_id
1 'polypeptide(L)'
;MIEKYINKIHNGDCLELFKNIPDNSVDVTFADPPFNLKKNYTSYKDSLEFQEYLDWCEKWISEMVRVTKPTGSIFLHNIPKWLTYYATYLNKLANFKHWISWDAPTAPMGKSLQPAHYGILFYTKEAKGAKFYELRYPHKRDRKQGYLWKDYGGKKDQLHPFGPLVSDVWTDIHRIKHNTKRDPHPCQLPIHLMDRLILMTTDENDIVLDPFSGTGTTAIAAKRLGRKYIGFELDKKYVEISQQKLEITESNYKLGESWVSFYLNDVITIRDKDWDHLKKYFYIPNPIRNIDFERVKLIDRKLIPKEQYFQKDENECKINEKPIRINGKKIKETMFQPHTQFSINPNIRSANS
;
A
#
# COMPACT_ATOMS: atom_id res chain seq x y z
N MET A 1 16.51 21.32 14.17
CA MET A 1 17.03 21.05 12.80
C MET A 1 16.11 20.16 11.97
N ILE A 2 15.69 18.98 12.45
CA ILE A 2 14.70 18.12 11.73
C ILE A 2 13.26 18.67 11.81
N GLU A 3 12.91 19.43 12.84
CA GLU A 3 11.56 19.94 13.10
C GLU A 3 10.97 20.74 11.93
N LYS A 4 11.79 21.46 11.17
CA LYS A 4 11.33 22.20 9.98
C LYS A 4 10.80 21.26 8.89
N TYR A 5 11.16 19.98 8.93
CA TYR A 5 10.75 18.96 7.96
C TYR A 5 9.50 18.18 8.36
N ILE A 6 9.26 18.05 9.67
CA ILE A 6 8.19 17.23 10.23
C ILE A 6 6.81 17.75 9.79
N ASN A 7 5.93 16.80 9.45
CA ASN A 7 4.57 16.98 8.97
C ASN A 7 4.47 17.84 7.70
N LYS A 8 5.46 17.74 6.82
CA LYS A 8 5.51 18.48 5.56
C LYS A 8 5.99 17.62 4.40
N ILE A 9 5.54 17.98 3.21
CA ILE A 9 6.08 17.52 1.93
C ILE A 9 6.97 18.65 1.40
N HIS A 10 8.25 18.34 1.13
CA HIS A 10 9.25 19.29 0.67
C HIS A 10 9.50 19.09 -0.81
N ASN A 11 9.44 20.19 -1.56
CA ASN A 11 9.74 20.15 -2.98
C ASN A 11 11.26 20.18 -3.19
N GLY A 12 11.80 19.18 -3.90
CA GLY A 12 13.22 19.12 -4.24
C GLY A 12 13.73 17.72 -4.53
N ASP A 13 15.00 17.64 -4.93
CA ASP A 13 15.69 16.37 -5.11
C ASP A 13 15.90 15.68 -3.75
N CYS A 14 15.60 14.37 -3.70
CA CYS A 14 15.66 13.62 -2.45
C CYS A 14 17.07 13.56 -1.85
N LEU A 15 18.13 13.45 -2.66
CA LEU A 15 19.50 13.37 -2.16
C LEU A 15 19.96 14.72 -1.58
N GLU A 16 19.53 15.84 -2.16
CA GLU A 16 19.79 17.17 -1.60
C GLU A 16 19.02 17.40 -0.29
N LEU A 17 17.76 16.95 -0.23
CA LEU A 17 16.94 17.10 0.97
C LEU A 17 17.41 16.21 2.12
N PHE A 18 17.87 14.99 1.84
CA PHE A 18 18.42 14.07 2.84
C PHE A 18 19.61 14.65 3.63
N LYS A 19 20.45 15.49 3.01
CA LYS A 19 21.58 16.18 3.69
C LYS A 19 21.14 17.00 4.92
N ASN A 20 19.86 17.39 4.96
CA ASN A 20 19.30 18.17 6.06
C ASN A 20 18.62 17.31 7.15
N ILE A 21 18.52 16.00 6.93
CA ILE A 21 17.96 15.05 7.88
C ILE A 21 19.10 14.42 8.68
N PRO A 22 19.11 14.56 10.02
CA PRO A 22 20.14 13.96 10.86
C PRO A 22 20.14 12.44 10.81
N ASP A 23 21.29 11.84 11.11
CA ASP A 23 21.42 10.40 11.32
C ASP A 23 20.46 9.92 12.41
N ASN A 24 19.96 8.69 12.29
CA ASN A 24 19.19 8.02 13.35
C ASN A 24 17.99 8.85 13.88
N SER A 25 17.29 9.56 13.00
CA SER A 25 16.28 10.55 13.38
C SER A 25 14.84 10.15 13.04
N VAL A 26 14.63 9.18 12.14
CA VAL A 26 13.28 8.71 11.74
C VAL A 26 13.06 7.25 12.10
N ASP A 27 11.82 6.87 12.40
CA ASP A 27 11.47 5.53 12.87
C ASP A 27 11.24 4.56 11.70
N VAL A 28 10.72 5.07 10.58
CA VAL A 28 10.52 4.29 9.36
C VAL A 28 10.95 5.09 8.14
N THR A 29 11.64 4.43 7.21
CA THR A 29 11.81 4.91 5.84
C THR A 29 11.09 3.98 4.87
N PHE A 30 10.31 4.54 3.95
CA PHE A 30 9.61 3.80 2.89
C PHE A 30 9.95 4.43 1.55
N ALA A 31 10.23 3.64 0.52
CA ALA A 31 10.47 4.13 -0.83
C ALA A 31 9.69 3.34 -1.89
N ASP A 32 9.00 4.07 -2.76
CA ASP A 32 8.45 3.62 -4.04
C ASP A 32 9.11 4.43 -5.19
N PRO A 33 10.36 4.11 -5.56
CA PRO A 33 11.11 4.89 -6.55
C PRO A 33 10.55 4.70 -7.97
N PRO A 34 10.92 5.54 -8.96
CA PRO A 34 10.67 5.24 -10.37
C PRO A 34 11.37 3.95 -10.80
N PHE A 35 10.70 3.06 -11.54
CA PHE A 35 11.19 1.69 -11.83
C PHE A 35 12.11 1.56 -13.06
N ASN A 36 12.53 2.64 -13.71
CA ASN A 36 13.33 2.63 -14.94
C ASN A 36 12.73 1.73 -16.04
N LEU A 37 11.41 1.84 -16.24
CA LEU A 37 10.62 1.04 -17.19
C LEU A 37 10.23 1.87 -18.43
N LYS A 38 10.91 3.00 -18.69
CA LYS A 38 10.60 3.94 -19.78
C LYS A 38 9.18 4.53 -19.69
N LYS A 39 8.68 4.76 -18.46
CA LYS A 39 7.42 5.48 -18.26
C LYS A 39 7.63 6.99 -18.43
N ASN A 40 6.64 7.66 -19.02
CA ASN A 40 6.65 9.11 -19.14
C ASN A 40 6.25 9.74 -17.79
N TYR A 41 7.24 10.11 -16.98
CA TYR A 41 7.03 11.06 -15.87
C TYR A 41 7.20 12.50 -16.38
N THR A 42 6.51 13.45 -15.75
CA THR A 42 6.56 14.88 -16.12
C THR A 42 7.91 15.53 -15.85
N SER A 43 8.61 15.08 -14.79
CA SER A 43 9.81 15.74 -14.25
C SER A 43 11.08 14.87 -14.30
N TYR A 44 10.99 13.59 -14.66
CA TYR A 44 12.11 12.65 -14.62
C TYR A 44 12.18 11.76 -15.87
N LYS A 45 13.39 11.54 -16.39
CA LYS A 45 13.64 10.61 -17.50
C LYS A 45 13.84 9.19 -16.94
N ASP A 46 12.81 8.36 -17.07
CA ASP A 46 12.81 6.94 -16.66
C ASP A 46 13.55 6.03 -17.67
N SER A 47 14.76 6.45 -18.09
CA SER A 47 15.54 5.80 -19.15
C SER A 47 17.05 5.91 -18.90
N LEU A 48 17.49 5.82 -17.65
CA LEU A 48 18.92 5.79 -17.32
C LEU A 48 19.56 4.48 -17.77
N GLU A 49 20.85 4.53 -18.08
CA GLU A 49 21.63 3.31 -18.29
C GLU A 49 21.63 2.45 -17.01
N PHE A 50 21.75 1.13 -17.20
CA PHE A 50 21.53 0.18 -16.11
C PHE A 50 22.39 0.46 -14.86
N GLN A 51 23.68 0.71 -15.07
CA GLN A 51 24.62 0.98 -13.97
C GLN A 51 24.36 2.35 -13.34
N GLU A 52 24.07 3.38 -14.15
CA GLU A 52 23.77 4.72 -13.64
C GLU A 52 22.53 4.72 -12.74
N TYR A 53 21.50 3.95 -13.12
CA TYR A 53 20.30 3.79 -12.30
C TYR A 53 20.61 3.08 -10.98
N LEU A 54 21.41 2.01 -11.01
CA LEU A 54 21.81 1.32 -9.78
C LEU A 54 22.64 2.22 -8.85
N ASP A 55 23.63 2.93 -9.39
CA ASP A 55 24.47 3.84 -8.60
C ASP A 55 23.64 4.97 -7.97
N TRP A 56 22.63 5.46 -8.69
CA TRP A 56 21.66 6.41 -8.14
C TRP A 56 20.81 5.78 -7.04
N CYS A 57 20.34 4.53 -7.22
CA CYS A 57 19.61 3.79 -6.20
C CYS A 57 20.42 3.61 -4.91
N GLU A 58 21.67 3.16 -5.03
CA GLU A 58 22.55 2.94 -3.88
C GLU A 58 22.75 4.21 -3.03
N LYS A 59 22.78 5.40 -3.65
CA LYS A 59 22.90 6.69 -2.94
C LYS A 59 21.70 6.96 -2.04
N TRP A 60 20.47 6.91 -2.55
CA TRP A 60 19.31 7.19 -1.71
C TRP A 60 19.01 6.05 -0.73
N ILE A 61 19.34 4.80 -1.07
CA ILE A 61 19.26 3.66 -0.13
C ILE A 61 20.19 3.91 1.07
N SER A 62 21.42 4.36 0.82
CA SER A 62 22.37 4.70 1.89
C SER A 62 21.83 5.77 2.81
N GLU A 63 21.24 6.83 2.25
CA GLU A 63 20.64 7.90 3.03
C GLU A 63 19.44 7.42 3.85
N MET A 64 18.58 6.55 3.29
CA MET A 64 17.50 5.91 4.04
C MET A 64 18.03 5.14 5.25
N VAL A 65 19.09 4.33 5.08
CA VAL A 65 19.72 3.59 6.19
C VAL A 65 20.32 4.56 7.21
N ARG A 66 21.03 5.61 6.76
CA ARG A 66 21.67 6.62 7.63
C ARG A 66 20.66 7.30 8.54
N VAL A 67 19.54 7.81 7.99
CA VAL A 67 18.54 8.56 8.75
C VAL A 67 17.64 7.68 9.61
N THR A 68 17.46 6.41 9.26
CA THR A 68 16.64 5.48 10.06
C THR A 68 17.29 5.25 11.43
N LYS A 69 16.49 5.27 12.50
CA LYS A 69 16.93 4.95 13.87
C LYS A 69 17.43 3.50 13.97
N PRO A 70 18.29 3.17 14.96
CA PRO A 70 18.72 1.79 15.20
C PRO A 70 17.54 0.81 15.38
N THR A 71 16.47 1.25 16.04
CA THR A 71 15.23 0.49 16.27
C THR A 71 14.23 0.58 15.11
N GLY A 72 14.59 1.26 14.02
CA GLY A 72 13.70 1.61 12.92
C GLY A 72 13.65 0.57 11.80
N SER A 73 12.64 0.71 10.95
CA SER A 73 12.37 -0.18 9.81
C SER A 73 12.58 0.53 8.48
N ILE A 74 13.04 -0.22 7.48
CA ILE A 74 13.36 0.26 6.14
C ILE A 74 12.56 -0.59 5.15
N PHE A 75 11.75 0.06 4.33
CA PHE A 75 10.89 -0.58 3.35
C PHE A 75 11.19 -0.10 1.93
N LEU A 76 11.40 -1.03 1.00
CA LEU A 76 11.59 -0.69 -0.41
C LEU A 76 10.63 -1.48 -1.29
N HIS A 77 9.76 -0.76 -1.98
CA HIS A 77 8.82 -1.32 -2.94
C HIS A 77 9.41 -1.31 -4.35
N ASN A 78 9.34 -2.45 -5.06
CA ASN A 78 9.65 -2.50 -6.49
C ASN A 78 9.16 -3.82 -7.11
N ILE A 79 9.41 -4.00 -8.42
CA ILE A 79 9.31 -5.32 -9.06
C ILE A 79 10.45 -6.24 -8.58
N PRO A 80 10.24 -7.58 -8.53
CA PRO A 80 11.24 -8.52 -8.03
C PRO A 80 12.62 -8.37 -8.66
N LYS A 81 12.70 -8.04 -9.96
CA LYS A 81 13.97 -7.82 -10.67
C LYS A 81 14.84 -6.75 -10.00
N TRP A 82 14.29 -5.61 -9.62
CA TRP A 82 15.09 -4.54 -9.01
C TRP A 82 15.39 -4.82 -7.55
N LEU A 83 14.47 -5.49 -6.85
CA LEU A 83 14.66 -5.85 -5.45
C LEU A 83 15.82 -6.82 -5.22
N THR A 84 16.23 -7.64 -6.20
CA THR A 84 17.44 -8.47 -6.05
C THR A 84 18.71 -7.62 -5.92
N TYR A 85 18.80 -6.54 -6.68
CA TYR A 85 19.92 -5.58 -6.59
C TYR A 85 19.85 -4.78 -5.28
N TYR A 86 18.66 -4.28 -4.93
CA TYR A 86 18.48 -3.53 -3.68
C TYR A 86 18.81 -4.38 -2.45
N ALA A 87 18.36 -5.63 -2.41
CA ALA A 87 18.67 -6.55 -1.32
C ALA A 87 20.18 -6.82 -1.21
N THR A 88 20.87 -6.99 -2.34
CA THR A 88 22.33 -7.20 -2.37
C THR A 88 23.08 -6.02 -1.75
N TYR A 89 22.64 -4.80 -2.04
CA TYR A 89 23.23 -3.59 -1.46
C TYR A 89 22.86 -3.42 0.02
N LEU A 90 21.57 -3.56 0.37
CA LEU A 90 21.08 -3.43 1.74
C LEU A 90 21.68 -4.45 2.70
N ASN A 91 21.97 -5.67 2.25
CA ASN A 91 22.64 -6.69 3.06
C ASN A 91 24.01 -6.26 3.58
N LYS A 92 24.63 -5.22 2.99
CA LYS A 92 25.89 -4.63 3.46
C LYS A 92 25.69 -3.61 4.58
N LEU A 93 24.49 -3.03 4.70
CA LEU A 93 24.22 -1.84 5.51
C LEU A 93 23.17 -2.05 6.61
N ALA A 94 22.29 -3.04 6.44
CA ALA A 94 21.13 -3.28 7.30
C ALA A 94 20.79 -4.77 7.38
N ASN A 95 19.81 -5.12 8.23
CA ASN A 95 19.47 -6.50 8.53
C ASN A 95 18.16 -6.91 7.86
N PHE A 96 18.21 -7.93 6.99
CA PHE A 96 17.02 -8.46 6.33
C PHE A 96 16.03 -9.04 7.34
N LYS A 97 14.73 -8.75 7.16
CA LYS A 97 13.64 -9.36 7.93
C LYS A 97 12.71 -10.18 7.04
N HIS A 98 12.09 -9.54 6.06
CA HIS A 98 11.11 -10.20 5.20
C HIS A 98 11.17 -9.69 3.76
N TRP A 99 10.81 -10.57 2.83
CA TRP A 99 10.41 -10.19 1.48
C TRP A 99 8.89 -10.32 1.41
N ILE A 100 8.19 -9.19 1.42
CA ILE A 100 6.73 -9.19 1.35
C ILE A 100 6.32 -9.25 -0.13
N SER A 101 5.63 -10.32 -0.52
CA SER A 101 5.05 -10.46 -1.86
C SER A 101 3.65 -9.87 -1.87
N TRP A 102 3.45 -8.80 -2.65
CA TRP A 102 2.17 -8.11 -2.75
C TRP A 102 1.50 -8.40 -4.10
N ASP A 103 0.36 -9.09 -4.04
CA ASP A 103 -0.38 -9.57 -5.20
C ASP A 103 -0.82 -8.44 -6.13
N ALA A 104 -0.48 -8.61 -7.40
CA ALA A 104 -0.67 -7.64 -8.46
C ALA A 104 -0.92 -8.36 -9.79
N PRO A 105 -2.04 -9.13 -9.90
CA PRO A 105 -2.28 -9.97 -11.05
C PRO A 105 -2.33 -9.13 -12.34
N THR A 106 -1.74 -9.67 -13.39
CA THR A 106 -1.70 -9.11 -14.74
C THR A 106 -2.47 -10.01 -15.71
N ALA A 107 -2.81 -9.50 -16.89
CA ALA A 107 -3.44 -10.30 -17.92
C ALA A 107 -2.47 -11.38 -18.44
N PRO A 108 -2.94 -12.61 -18.73
CA PRO A 108 -2.10 -13.68 -19.19
C PRO A 108 -1.49 -13.40 -20.57
N MET A 109 -0.16 -13.42 -20.67
CA MET A 109 0.58 -13.11 -21.91
C MET A 109 1.20 -14.35 -22.61
N GLY A 110 1.12 -15.54 -21.99
CA GLY A 110 1.31 -16.83 -22.67
C GLY A 110 2.74 -17.23 -23.09
N LYS A 111 3.81 -16.70 -22.47
CA LYS A 111 5.21 -17.01 -22.87
C LYS A 111 6.15 -17.48 -21.75
N SER A 112 5.80 -17.20 -20.49
CA SER A 112 6.56 -17.58 -19.29
C SER A 112 5.63 -17.48 -18.07
N LEU A 113 6.17 -17.71 -16.86
CA LEU A 113 5.46 -17.39 -15.61
C LEU A 113 5.05 -15.92 -15.62
N GLN A 114 3.80 -15.67 -15.28
CA GLN A 114 3.23 -14.33 -15.33
C GLN A 114 3.71 -13.52 -14.12
N PRO A 115 4.26 -12.32 -14.31
CA PRO A 115 4.48 -11.39 -13.21
C PRO A 115 3.14 -11.09 -12.53
N ALA A 116 2.99 -11.59 -11.31
CA ALA A 116 1.74 -11.55 -10.55
C ALA A 116 1.88 -10.83 -9.20
N HIS A 117 3.05 -10.28 -8.88
CA HIS A 117 3.27 -9.55 -7.65
C HIS A 117 4.35 -8.48 -7.80
N TYR A 118 4.29 -7.49 -6.91
CA TYR A 118 5.44 -6.67 -6.56
C TYR A 118 6.05 -7.19 -5.27
N GLY A 119 7.28 -6.79 -4.97
CA GLY A 119 7.87 -7.04 -3.66
C GLY A 119 7.94 -5.76 -2.82
N ILE A 120 7.99 -5.95 -1.51
CA ILE A 120 8.42 -4.94 -0.55
C ILE A 120 9.50 -5.59 0.30
N LEU A 121 10.74 -5.13 0.17
CA LEU A 121 11.81 -5.54 1.07
C LEU A 121 11.58 -4.89 2.43
N PHE A 122 11.68 -5.67 3.49
CA PHE A 122 11.63 -5.20 4.87
C PHE A 122 12.97 -5.51 5.55
N TYR A 123 13.69 -4.44 5.90
CA TYR A 123 14.93 -4.46 6.67
C TYR A 123 14.74 -3.70 7.98
N THR A 124 15.58 -4.00 8.97
CA THR A 124 15.77 -3.15 10.15
C THR A 124 17.20 -2.66 10.17
N LYS A 125 17.44 -1.46 10.70
CA LYS A 125 18.80 -0.93 10.77
C LYS A 125 19.69 -1.84 11.63
N GLU A 126 19.29 -2.05 12.88
CA GLU A 126 19.90 -3.05 13.76
C GLU A 126 19.06 -4.34 13.82
N ALA A 127 19.72 -5.46 14.06
CA ALA A 127 19.05 -6.76 14.14
C ALA A 127 18.13 -6.88 15.36
N LYS A 128 18.52 -6.28 16.49
CA LYS A 128 17.85 -6.33 17.80
C LYS A 128 17.18 -5.00 18.13
N GLY A 129 16.07 -5.08 18.85
CA GLY A 129 15.35 -3.89 19.36
C GLY A 129 14.49 -3.17 18.33
N ALA A 130 14.40 -3.66 17.09
CA ALA A 130 13.50 -3.10 16.10
C ALA A 130 12.03 -3.29 16.49
N LYS A 131 11.22 -2.24 16.33
CA LYS A 131 9.78 -2.29 16.58
C LYS A 131 9.10 -3.23 15.58
N PHE A 132 8.32 -4.17 16.09
CA PHE A 132 7.48 -5.05 15.28
C PHE A 132 6.23 -5.45 16.07
N TYR A 133 5.07 -5.35 15.43
CA TYR A 133 3.79 -5.73 15.98
C TYR A 133 3.11 -6.74 15.06
N GLU A 134 2.70 -7.86 15.65
CA GLU A 134 1.87 -8.83 14.95
C GLU A 134 0.54 -8.19 14.55
N LEU A 135 0.17 -8.34 13.28
CA LEU A 135 -1.05 -7.80 12.73
C LEU A 135 -2.03 -8.90 12.39
N ARG A 136 -3.32 -8.60 12.48
CA ARG A 136 -4.40 -9.46 11.96
C ARG A 136 -5.19 -8.73 10.89
N TYR A 137 -5.75 -9.51 9.97
CA TYR A 137 -6.66 -9.04 8.93
C TYR A 137 -7.91 -9.92 8.91
N PRO A 138 -9.08 -9.40 8.48
CA PRO A 138 -10.32 -10.16 8.48
C PRO A 138 -10.21 -11.50 7.76
N HIS A 139 -10.84 -12.53 8.30
CA HIS A 139 -10.95 -13.82 7.62
C HIS A 139 -11.49 -13.66 6.20
N LYS A 140 -10.82 -14.27 5.22
CA LYS A 140 -11.27 -14.29 3.83
C LYS A 140 -12.53 -15.13 3.68
N ARG A 141 -13.42 -14.65 2.83
CA ARG A 141 -14.72 -15.28 2.59
C ARG A 141 -15.01 -15.39 1.10
N ASP A 142 -15.77 -16.42 0.75
CA ASP A 142 -16.39 -16.54 -0.56
C ASP A 142 -17.35 -15.37 -0.81
N ARG A 143 -17.38 -14.87 -2.05
CA ARG A 143 -18.16 -13.69 -2.42
C ARG A 143 -19.66 -13.99 -2.57
N LYS A 144 -20.04 -15.24 -2.84
CA LYS A 144 -21.43 -15.63 -3.11
C LYS A 144 -22.15 -16.08 -1.85
N GLN A 145 -21.53 -16.97 -1.09
CA GLN A 145 -22.11 -17.60 0.10
C GLN A 145 -21.68 -16.89 1.40
N GLY A 146 -20.57 -16.14 1.38
CA GLY A 146 -20.03 -15.49 2.58
C GLY A 146 -19.30 -16.44 3.54
N TYR A 147 -19.13 -17.71 3.14
CA TYR A 147 -18.45 -18.70 3.97
C TYR A 147 -16.95 -18.44 4.03
N LEU A 148 -16.29 -18.90 5.10
CA LEU A 148 -14.84 -18.86 5.16
C LEU A 148 -14.22 -19.54 3.94
N TRP A 149 -13.27 -18.84 3.31
CA TRP A 149 -12.58 -19.35 2.14
C TRP A 149 -11.66 -20.53 2.48
N LYS A 150 -11.04 -20.49 3.67
CA LYS A 150 -10.13 -21.51 4.15
C LYS A 150 -10.91 -22.51 5.01
N ASP A 151 -10.79 -23.79 4.69
CA ASP A 151 -11.29 -24.84 5.57
C ASP A 151 -10.32 -25.04 6.74
N TYR A 152 -10.81 -24.78 7.94
CA TYR A 152 -10.08 -24.98 9.21
C TYR A 152 -10.41 -26.33 9.86
N GLY A 153 -11.21 -27.18 9.20
CA GLY A 153 -11.59 -28.50 9.69
C GLY A 153 -12.26 -28.44 11.05
N GLY A 154 -11.92 -29.38 11.94
CA GLY A 154 -12.46 -29.46 13.30
C GLY A 154 -11.91 -28.40 14.28
N LYS A 155 -11.02 -27.49 13.86
CA LYS A 155 -10.40 -26.48 14.74
C LYS A 155 -11.08 -25.11 14.67
N LYS A 156 -12.31 -25.04 14.15
CA LYS A 156 -13.08 -23.79 14.01
C LYS A 156 -13.30 -23.09 15.34
N ASP A 157 -13.43 -23.86 16.42
CA ASP A 157 -13.62 -23.31 17.77
C ASP A 157 -12.37 -22.59 18.34
N GLN A 158 -11.20 -22.77 17.72
CA GLN A 158 -9.93 -22.16 18.15
C GLN A 158 -9.55 -20.95 17.30
N LEU A 159 -10.40 -20.56 16.34
CA LEU A 159 -10.10 -19.44 15.46
C LEU A 159 -10.11 -18.14 16.22
N HIS A 160 -9.09 -17.32 15.99
CA HIS A 160 -9.13 -15.94 16.43
C HIS A 160 -10.31 -15.23 15.74
N PRO A 161 -11.19 -14.54 16.49
CA PRO A 161 -12.44 -14.05 15.91
C PRO A 161 -12.23 -13.07 14.75
N PHE A 162 -11.29 -12.13 14.90
CA PHE A 162 -11.02 -11.15 13.85
C PHE A 162 -10.46 -11.79 12.58
N GLY A 163 -9.51 -12.72 12.71
CA GLY A 163 -8.76 -13.26 11.58
C GLY A 163 -7.38 -13.79 11.93
N PRO A 164 -6.69 -14.42 10.96
CA PRO A 164 -5.35 -14.93 11.15
C PRO A 164 -4.32 -13.78 11.26
N LEU A 165 -3.12 -14.14 11.71
CA LEU A 165 -1.97 -13.25 11.60
C LEU A 165 -1.64 -12.98 10.12
N VAL A 166 -1.17 -11.78 9.84
CA VAL A 166 -0.68 -11.36 8.51
C VAL A 166 0.62 -12.11 8.19
N SER A 167 0.69 -12.75 7.02
CA SER A 167 1.93 -13.35 6.50
C SER A 167 2.72 -12.35 5.64
N ASP A 168 3.84 -12.77 5.08
CA ASP A 168 4.61 -12.02 4.07
C ASP A 168 4.05 -12.17 2.64
N VAL A 169 2.87 -12.78 2.46
CA VAL A 169 2.19 -12.90 1.16
C VAL A 169 0.84 -12.20 1.21
N TRP A 170 0.79 -10.97 0.69
CA TRP A 170 -0.36 -10.08 0.79
C TRP A 170 -1.22 -10.17 -0.45
N THR A 171 -2.42 -10.71 -0.27
CA THR A 171 -3.37 -11.03 -1.35
C THR A 171 -4.74 -10.40 -1.13
N ASP A 172 -4.92 -9.69 -0.02
CA ASP A 172 -6.15 -9.01 0.38
C ASP A 172 -6.12 -7.49 0.13
N ILE A 173 -4.94 -6.94 -0.20
CA ILE A 173 -4.75 -5.54 -0.57
C ILE A 173 -4.69 -5.45 -2.09
N HIS A 174 -5.66 -4.76 -2.71
CA HIS A 174 -5.75 -4.68 -4.16
C HIS A 174 -5.28 -3.33 -4.69
N ARG A 175 -4.59 -3.34 -5.84
CA ARG A 175 -4.21 -2.12 -6.57
C ARG A 175 -5.43 -1.28 -6.96
N ILE A 176 -5.25 0.03 -6.99
CA ILE A 176 -6.25 0.97 -7.50
C ILE A 176 -6.36 0.79 -9.03
N LYS A 177 -7.44 0.15 -9.50
CA LYS A 177 -7.66 -0.16 -10.93
C LYS A 177 -8.51 0.86 -11.68
N HIS A 178 -9.42 1.56 -10.99
CA HIS A 178 -10.40 2.45 -11.64
C HIS A 178 -9.90 3.90 -11.68
N ASN A 179 -9.92 4.52 -12.87
CA ASN A 179 -9.44 5.89 -13.08
C ASN A 179 -10.24 6.95 -12.32
N THR A 180 -11.53 6.70 -12.03
CA THR A 180 -12.39 7.60 -11.26
C THR A 180 -11.94 7.79 -9.80
N LYS A 181 -11.11 6.89 -9.27
CA LYS A 181 -10.56 6.93 -7.92
C LYS A 181 -9.05 7.17 -7.87
N ARG A 182 -8.43 7.48 -9.03
CA ARG A 182 -7.00 7.77 -9.12
C ARG A 182 -6.75 9.26 -9.07
N ASP A 183 -5.71 9.65 -8.37
CA ASP A 183 -5.07 10.95 -8.54
C ASP A 183 -4.58 11.17 -9.98
N PRO A 184 -4.12 12.39 -10.34
CA PRO A 184 -3.34 12.61 -11.54
C PRO A 184 -2.04 11.77 -11.60
N HIS A 185 -1.65 11.13 -10.50
CA HIS A 185 -0.48 10.26 -10.43
C HIS A 185 -0.75 8.89 -11.07
N PRO A 186 0.07 8.44 -12.05
CA PRO A 186 -0.21 7.24 -12.84
C PRO A 186 -0.13 5.93 -12.02
N CYS A 187 0.58 5.94 -10.90
CA CYS A 187 0.87 4.74 -10.09
C CYS A 187 0.69 5.04 -8.59
N GLN A 188 -0.54 5.32 -8.15
CA GLN A 188 -0.83 5.55 -6.73
C GLN A 188 -0.94 4.22 -5.96
N LEU A 189 -0.23 4.11 -4.84
CA LEU A 189 -0.35 2.97 -3.93
C LEU A 189 -1.70 2.98 -3.19
N PRO A 190 -2.31 1.82 -2.90
CA PRO A 190 -3.46 1.76 -2.01
C PRO A 190 -3.05 2.21 -0.61
N ILE A 191 -3.76 3.18 -0.06
CA ILE A 191 -3.41 3.80 1.22
C ILE A 191 -3.38 2.79 2.40
N HIS A 192 -4.19 1.74 2.35
CA HIS A 192 -4.19 0.69 3.37
C HIS A 192 -3.00 -0.28 3.29
N LEU A 193 -2.26 -0.30 2.17
CA LEU A 193 -0.93 -0.92 2.12
C LEU A 193 0.01 -0.23 3.10
N MET A 194 0.00 1.11 3.08
CA MET A 194 0.83 1.92 3.97
C MET A 194 0.37 1.84 5.41
N ASP A 195 -0.95 1.81 5.68
CA ASP A 195 -1.43 1.58 7.05
C ASP A 195 -0.88 0.30 7.65
N ARG A 196 -0.87 -0.78 6.87
CA ARG A 196 -0.39 -2.07 7.35
C ARG A 196 1.10 -1.99 7.71
N LEU A 197 1.93 -1.41 6.85
CA LEU A 197 3.36 -1.23 7.12
C LEU A 197 3.60 -0.36 8.37
N ILE A 198 2.87 0.75 8.50
CA ILE A 198 2.98 1.69 9.61
C ILE A 198 2.50 1.04 10.91
N LEU A 199 1.33 0.41 10.93
CA LEU A 199 0.82 -0.31 12.11
C LEU A 199 1.76 -1.42 12.57
N MET A 200 2.47 -2.07 11.65
CA MET A 200 3.40 -3.15 11.93
C MET A 200 4.68 -2.68 12.64
N THR A 201 5.12 -1.43 12.43
CA THR A 201 6.52 -1.03 12.76
C THR A 201 6.70 0.30 13.49
N THR A 202 5.63 1.02 13.81
CA THR A 202 5.70 2.34 14.46
C THR A 202 4.79 2.41 15.68
N ASP A 203 4.93 3.43 16.53
CA ASP A 203 3.94 3.85 17.52
C ASP A 203 3.43 5.26 17.23
N GLU A 204 2.49 5.75 18.04
CA GLU A 204 2.00 7.12 17.93
C GLU A 204 3.16 8.12 18.03
N ASN A 205 3.13 9.19 17.24
CA ASN A 205 4.17 10.21 17.09
C ASN A 205 5.51 9.79 16.46
N ASP A 206 5.72 8.52 16.15
CA ASP A 206 6.88 8.10 15.35
C ASP A 206 6.91 8.79 13.99
N ILE A 207 8.10 8.94 13.41
CA ILE A 207 8.31 9.66 12.15
C ILE A 207 8.50 8.68 11.00
N VAL A 208 7.66 8.80 9.97
CA VAL A 208 7.74 8.05 8.71
C VAL A 208 8.29 8.97 7.61
N LEU A 209 9.38 8.59 6.96
CA LEU A 209 9.98 9.35 5.85
C LEU A 209 9.78 8.62 4.51
N ASP A 210 9.34 9.37 3.50
CA ASP A 210 9.19 8.91 2.12
C ASP A 210 9.93 9.84 1.15
N PRO A 211 11.04 9.40 0.51
CA PRO A 211 11.79 10.23 -0.40
C PRO A 211 11.18 10.35 -1.81
N PHE A 212 10.10 9.61 -2.10
CA PHE A 212 9.40 9.59 -3.38
C PHE A 212 7.89 9.73 -3.16
N SER A 213 7.51 10.81 -2.47
CA SER A 213 6.19 10.92 -1.83
C SER A 213 5.01 10.94 -2.82
N GLY A 214 5.23 11.34 -4.07
CA GLY A 214 4.19 11.45 -5.09
C GLY A 214 3.05 12.33 -4.61
N THR A 215 1.83 11.81 -4.64
CA THR A 215 0.62 12.49 -4.13
C THR A 215 0.36 12.26 -2.64
N GLY A 216 1.38 11.84 -1.89
CA GLY A 216 1.40 11.88 -0.42
C GLY A 216 0.84 10.65 0.27
N THR A 217 0.72 9.50 -0.40
CA THR A 217 0.07 8.30 0.16
C THR A 217 0.64 7.89 1.52
N THR A 218 1.97 7.85 1.64
CA THR A 218 2.68 7.52 2.88
C THR A 218 2.41 8.55 3.99
N ALA A 219 2.44 9.84 3.66
CA ALA A 219 2.20 10.92 4.60
C ALA A 219 0.76 10.93 5.12
N ILE A 220 -0.22 10.70 4.25
CA ILE A 220 -1.64 10.62 4.61
C ILE A 220 -1.87 9.41 5.54
N ALA A 221 -1.29 8.25 5.21
CA ALA A 221 -1.37 7.05 6.06
C ALA A 221 -0.72 7.27 7.43
N ALA A 222 0.43 7.96 7.48
CA ALA A 222 1.07 8.33 8.74
C ALA A 222 0.18 9.27 9.56
N LYS A 223 -0.30 10.37 8.97
CA LYS A 223 -1.13 11.38 9.67
C LYS A 223 -2.41 10.75 10.25
N ARG A 224 -3.13 9.96 9.45
CA ARG A 224 -4.40 9.36 9.90
C ARG A 224 -4.23 8.37 11.05
N LEU A 225 -3.08 7.71 11.11
CA LEU A 225 -2.65 6.83 12.20
C LEU A 225 -1.90 7.55 13.34
N GLY A 226 -1.88 8.88 13.36
CA GLY A 226 -1.24 9.68 14.41
C GLY A 226 0.28 9.57 14.45
N ARG A 227 0.90 9.26 13.32
CA ARG A 227 2.34 9.35 13.11
C ARG A 227 2.67 10.69 12.47
N LYS A 228 3.91 11.11 12.70
CA LYS A 228 4.52 12.23 12.00
C LYS A 228 5.06 11.74 10.66
N TYR A 229 5.18 12.66 9.70
CA TYR A 229 5.72 12.32 8.38
C TYR A 229 6.73 13.33 7.86
N ILE A 230 7.59 12.88 6.96
CA ILE A 230 8.45 13.72 6.13
C ILE A 230 8.35 13.17 4.71
N GLY A 231 7.94 13.98 3.74
CA GLY A 231 7.91 13.59 2.33
C GLY A 231 8.83 14.45 1.49
N PHE A 232 9.52 13.85 0.53
CA PHE A 232 10.22 14.57 -0.54
C PHE A 232 9.53 14.30 -1.87
N GLU A 233 9.39 15.33 -2.69
CA GLU A 233 8.79 15.19 -4.02
C GLU A 233 9.39 16.21 -4.98
N LEU A 234 9.79 15.76 -6.16
CA LEU A 234 10.45 16.59 -7.16
C LEU A 234 9.44 17.46 -7.93
N ASP A 235 8.26 16.91 -8.25
CA ASP A 235 7.22 17.63 -8.99
C ASP A 235 6.38 18.51 -8.06
N LYS A 236 6.48 19.84 -8.27
CA LYS A 236 5.76 20.83 -7.48
C LYS A 236 4.24 20.60 -7.49
N LYS A 237 3.65 20.12 -8.59
CA LYS A 237 2.21 19.84 -8.66
C LYS A 237 1.81 18.70 -7.73
N TYR A 238 2.64 17.67 -7.62
CA TYR A 238 2.39 16.56 -6.70
C TYR A 238 2.54 16.98 -5.24
N VAL A 239 3.45 17.92 -4.95
CA VAL A 239 3.54 18.56 -3.64
C VAL A 239 2.25 19.30 -3.28
N GLU A 240 1.73 20.12 -4.19
CA GLU A 240 0.49 20.90 -4.00
C GLU A 240 -0.71 19.98 -3.74
N ILE A 241 -0.89 18.94 -4.57
CA ILE A 241 -1.96 17.93 -4.38
C ILE A 241 -1.81 17.22 -3.02
N SER A 242 -0.58 16.85 -2.65
CA SER A 242 -0.32 16.19 -1.37
C SER A 242 -0.68 17.08 -0.18
N GLN A 243 -0.33 18.37 -0.24
CA GLN A 243 -0.63 19.34 0.81
C GLN A 243 -2.14 19.51 1.00
N GLN A 244 -2.89 19.69 -0.09
CA GLN A 244 -4.36 19.82 -0.03
C GLN A 244 -5.03 18.61 0.62
N LYS A 245 -4.57 17.39 0.28
CA LYS A 245 -5.08 16.17 0.92
C LYS A 245 -4.70 16.08 2.38
N LEU A 246 -3.47 16.46 2.72
CA LEU A 246 -3.01 16.45 4.09
C LEU A 246 -3.75 17.47 4.95
N GLU A 247 -4.18 18.60 4.42
CA GLU A 247 -5.02 19.59 5.13
C GLU A 247 -6.33 18.99 5.62
N ILE A 248 -7.04 18.26 4.75
CA ILE A 248 -8.33 17.63 5.07
C ILE A 248 -8.22 16.29 5.80
N THR A 249 -7.01 15.71 5.87
CA THR A 249 -6.79 14.42 6.54
C THR A 249 -6.77 14.60 8.05
N GLU A 250 -7.64 13.90 8.76
CA GLU A 250 -7.69 13.88 10.22
C GLU A 250 -6.93 12.70 10.81
N SER A 251 -6.44 12.85 12.05
CA SER A 251 -5.76 11.81 12.81
C SER A 251 -6.76 11.01 13.66
N ASN A 252 -7.56 10.18 13.01
CA ASN A 252 -8.74 9.57 13.64
C ASN A 252 -8.93 8.08 13.30
N TYR A 253 -7.90 7.40 12.79
CA TYR A 253 -7.97 5.96 12.47
C TYR A 253 -7.83 5.09 13.75
N LYS A 254 -8.73 5.28 14.72
CA LYS A 254 -8.78 4.56 16.00
C LYS A 254 -10.13 3.92 16.28
N LEU A 255 -10.13 2.89 17.12
CA LEU A 255 -11.29 2.43 17.87
C LEU A 255 -10.95 2.48 19.36
N GLY A 256 -11.55 3.43 20.08
CA GLY A 256 -11.08 3.80 21.42
C GLY A 256 -9.65 4.34 21.34
N GLU A 257 -8.74 3.74 22.11
CA GLU A 257 -7.32 4.13 22.11
C GLU A 257 -6.46 3.39 21.07
N SER A 258 -6.99 2.33 20.45
CA SER A 258 -6.23 1.46 19.55
C SER A 258 -6.27 1.98 18.10
N TRP A 259 -5.10 2.15 17.50
CA TRP A 259 -4.95 2.48 16.07
C TRP A 259 -5.29 1.28 15.18
N VAL A 260 -6.14 1.48 14.18
CA VAL A 260 -6.60 0.43 13.25
C VAL A 260 -6.64 0.95 11.82
N SER A 261 -6.63 0.06 10.83
CA SER A 261 -6.82 0.45 9.42
C SER A 261 -8.27 0.24 8.99
N PHE A 262 -8.85 1.24 8.34
CA PHE A 262 -10.19 1.19 7.76
C PHE A 262 -10.14 1.12 6.23
N TYR A 263 -11.04 0.37 5.61
CA TYR A 263 -11.28 0.37 4.16
C TYR A 263 -12.69 -0.12 3.82
N LEU A 264 -13.35 0.55 2.86
CA LEU A 264 -14.70 0.22 2.37
C LEU A 264 -15.72 -0.12 3.48
N ASN A 265 -15.79 0.75 4.50
CA ASN A 265 -16.68 0.64 5.66
C ASN A 265 -16.39 -0.54 6.59
N ASP A 266 -15.14 -0.97 6.68
CA ASP A 266 -14.73 -2.00 7.63
C ASP A 266 -13.34 -1.75 8.21
N VAL A 267 -13.06 -2.44 9.32
CA VAL A 267 -11.70 -2.55 9.86
C VAL A 267 -11.00 -3.69 9.13
N ILE A 268 -9.87 -3.39 8.49
CA ILE A 268 -9.14 -4.36 7.66
C ILE A 268 -7.78 -4.75 8.24
N THR A 269 -7.28 -4.01 9.23
CA THR A 269 -6.03 -4.39 9.92
C THR A 269 -6.07 -3.88 11.36
N ILE A 270 -5.74 -4.77 12.30
CA ILE A 270 -5.54 -4.47 13.72
C ILE A 270 -4.19 -5.04 14.17
N ARG A 271 -3.66 -4.55 15.29
CA ARG A 271 -2.59 -5.27 16.00
C ARG A 271 -3.20 -6.37 16.83
N ASP A 272 -2.53 -7.51 16.86
CA ASP A 272 -2.95 -8.66 17.69
C ASP A 272 -3.05 -8.27 19.17
N LYS A 273 -2.03 -7.59 19.70
CA LYS A 273 -1.97 -7.12 21.09
C LYS A 273 -3.14 -6.23 21.52
N ASP A 274 -3.83 -5.59 20.58
CA ASP A 274 -4.93 -4.67 20.86
C ASP A 274 -6.30 -5.39 20.90
N TRP A 275 -6.36 -6.68 20.56
CA TRP A 275 -7.61 -7.41 20.37
C TRP A 275 -8.51 -7.43 21.60
N ASP A 276 -7.95 -7.59 22.80
CA ASP A 276 -8.75 -7.66 24.03
C ASP A 276 -9.54 -6.38 24.31
N HIS A 277 -9.01 -5.23 23.89
CA HIS A 277 -9.70 -3.95 23.99
C HIS A 277 -10.63 -3.71 22.80
N LEU A 278 -10.27 -4.24 21.63
CA LEU A 278 -11.01 -4.06 20.38
C LEU A 278 -12.26 -4.93 20.28
N LYS A 279 -12.27 -6.14 20.85
CA LYS A 279 -13.34 -7.14 20.67
C LYS A 279 -14.74 -6.61 21.01
N LYS A 280 -14.85 -5.64 21.94
CA LYS A 280 -16.12 -5.00 22.31
C LYS A 280 -16.76 -4.18 21.20
N TYR A 281 -16.00 -3.75 20.19
CA TYR A 281 -16.51 -3.01 19.03
C TYR A 281 -17.04 -3.93 17.93
N PHE A 282 -16.87 -5.25 18.04
CA PHE A 282 -17.24 -6.22 17.02
C PHE A 282 -18.37 -7.13 17.46
N TYR A 283 -19.30 -7.38 16.54
CA TYR A 283 -20.18 -8.54 16.64
C TYR A 283 -19.34 -9.78 16.39
N ILE A 284 -19.31 -10.69 17.37
CA ILE A 284 -18.59 -11.96 17.29
C ILE A 284 -19.63 -13.08 17.34
N PRO A 285 -19.67 -13.97 16.33
CA PRO A 285 -20.58 -15.12 16.34
C PRO A 285 -20.38 -15.99 17.58
N ASN A 286 -21.50 -16.43 18.18
CA ASN A 286 -21.50 -17.32 19.33
C ASN A 286 -22.47 -18.49 19.06
N PRO A 287 -22.01 -19.76 19.09
CA PRO A 287 -20.63 -20.20 19.37
C PRO A 287 -19.65 -19.81 18.26
N ILE A 288 -18.35 -19.74 18.58
CA ILE A 288 -17.32 -19.20 17.68
C ILE A 288 -17.19 -19.98 16.35
N ARG A 289 -17.51 -21.29 16.32
CA ARG A 289 -17.66 -22.07 15.08
C ARG A 289 -18.59 -21.44 14.04
N ASN A 290 -19.54 -20.60 14.45
CA ASN A 290 -20.44 -19.91 13.53
C ASN A 290 -19.70 -18.87 12.67
N ILE A 291 -18.43 -18.54 12.96
CA ILE A 291 -17.60 -17.72 12.07
C ILE A 291 -17.54 -18.30 10.65
N ASP A 292 -17.71 -19.61 10.47
CA ASP A 292 -17.82 -20.19 9.13
C ASP A 292 -18.89 -19.51 8.27
N PHE A 293 -20.04 -19.19 8.87
CA PHE A 293 -21.23 -18.71 8.17
C PHE A 293 -21.48 -17.21 8.42
N GLU A 294 -21.10 -16.72 9.59
CA GLU A 294 -21.35 -15.37 10.05
C GLU A 294 -20.06 -14.56 10.12
N ARG A 295 -20.10 -13.32 9.61
CA ARG A 295 -18.95 -12.43 9.58
C ARG A 295 -18.82 -11.65 10.88
N VAL A 296 -17.61 -11.64 11.44
CA VAL A 296 -17.21 -10.65 12.45
C VAL A 296 -17.19 -9.28 11.81
N LYS A 297 -18.00 -8.36 12.35
CA LYS A 297 -18.23 -7.03 11.78
C LYS A 297 -18.29 -5.98 12.88
N LEU A 298 -17.88 -4.76 12.54
CA LEU A 298 -18.01 -3.60 13.43
C LEU A 298 -19.48 -3.38 13.80
N ILE A 299 -19.77 -3.21 15.10
CA ILE A 299 -21.14 -3.03 15.63
C ILE A 299 -21.69 -1.67 15.19
N ASP A 300 -20.92 -0.60 15.39
CA ASP A 300 -21.30 0.76 15.02
C ASP A 300 -20.42 1.30 13.90
N ARG A 301 -20.99 1.40 12.69
CA ARG A 301 -20.30 1.95 11.52
C ARG A 301 -20.06 3.45 11.60
N LYS A 302 -20.71 4.18 12.51
CA LYS A 302 -20.45 5.61 12.73
C LYS A 302 -19.06 5.87 13.31
N LEU A 303 -18.42 4.84 13.87
CA LEU A 303 -17.04 4.90 14.35
C LEU A 303 -16.01 4.92 13.22
N ILE A 304 -16.41 4.63 11.98
CA ILE A 304 -15.53 4.69 10.83
C ILE A 304 -15.38 6.15 10.42
N PRO A 305 -14.14 6.68 10.33
CA PRO A 305 -13.91 8.04 9.83
C PRO A 305 -14.54 8.24 8.46
N LYS A 306 -15.23 9.38 8.28
CA LYS A 306 -15.74 9.77 6.97
C LYS A 306 -14.55 10.17 6.08
N GLU A 307 -14.28 9.41 5.03
CA GLU A 307 -13.28 9.81 4.04
C GLU A 307 -13.75 11.09 3.33
N GLN A 308 -12.99 12.17 3.49
CA GLN A 308 -13.16 13.37 2.69
C GLN A 308 -12.45 13.13 1.35
N TYR A 309 -13.23 12.87 0.29
CA TYR A 309 -12.66 12.72 -1.05
C TYR A 309 -12.26 14.08 -1.60
N PHE A 310 -11.02 14.18 -2.05
CA PHE A 310 -10.57 15.33 -2.82
C PHE A 310 -11.35 15.38 -4.15
N GLN A 311 -12.19 16.40 -4.34
CA GLN A 311 -12.91 16.63 -5.59
C GLN A 311 -11.91 17.16 -6.64
N LYS A 312 -11.74 16.45 -7.76
CA LYS A 312 -10.96 16.96 -8.89
C LYS A 312 -11.72 18.11 -9.55
N ASP A 313 -11.04 19.23 -9.81
CA ASP A 313 -11.50 20.20 -10.79
C ASP A 313 -11.53 19.54 -12.18
N GLU A 314 -12.71 19.47 -12.81
CA GLU A 314 -12.93 18.81 -14.10
C GLU A 314 -12.14 19.47 -15.26
N ASN A 315 -11.56 20.65 -15.05
CA ASN A 315 -10.91 21.46 -16.08
C ASN A 315 -9.44 21.10 -16.36
N GLU A 316 -8.74 20.37 -15.49
CA GLU A 316 -7.32 20.02 -15.70
C GLU A 316 -7.09 18.77 -16.58
N CYS A 317 -8.14 18.01 -16.87
CA CYS A 317 -8.03 16.71 -17.55
C CYS A 317 -7.77 16.82 -19.08
N LYS A 318 -7.58 18.02 -19.63
CA LYS A 318 -7.41 18.23 -21.09
C LYS A 318 -5.96 18.42 -21.56
N ILE A 319 -4.95 18.18 -20.72
CA ILE A 319 -3.55 18.35 -21.15
C ILE A 319 -2.98 17.03 -21.70
N ASN A 320 -2.95 16.96 -23.03
CA ASN A 320 -2.11 16.10 -23.88
C ASN A 320 -2.39 14.59 -23.95
N GLU A 321 -3.63 14.21 -24.29
CA GLU A 321 -3.84 12.98 -25.07
C GLU A 321 -3.44 13.23 -26.53
N LYS A 322 -2.15 13.12 -26.85
CA LYS A 322 -1.76 12.84 -28.25
C LYS A 322 -1.98 11.34 -28.48
N PRO A 323 -2.83 10.94 -29.43
CA PRO A 323 -3.09 9.52 -29.68
C PRO A 323 -1.81 8.83 -30.13
N ILE A 324 -1.44 7.75 -29.44
CA ILE A 324 -0.34 6.87 -29.84
C ILE A 324 -0.71 6.26 -31.19
N ARG A 325 0.06 6.61 -32.23
CA ARG A 325 -0.04 6.01 -33.56
C ARG A 325 1.06 4.97 -33.71
N ILE A 326 0.70 3.71 -33.96
CA ILE A 326 1.61 2.68 -34.45
C ILE A 326 1.15 2.34 -35.87
N ASN A 327 2.05 2.44 -36.85
CA ASN A 327 1.79 2.16 -38.27
C ASN A 327 0.55 2.88 -38.86
N GLY A 328 0.36 4.15 -38.50
CA GLY A 328 -0.63 5.03 -39.16
C GLY A 328 -2.11 4.74 -38.86
N LYS A 329 -2.45 3.76 -38.02
CA LYS A 329 -3.85 3.49 -37.62
C LYS A 329 -4.19 4.04 -36.23
N LYS A 330 -5.33 4.72 -36.15
CA LYS A 330 -5.92 5.29 -34.93
C LYS A 330 -6.57 4.16 -34.13
N ILE A 331 -6.10 3.87 -32.92
CA ILE A 331 -6.78 2.92 -32.03
C ILE A 331 -7.88 3.71 -31.31
N LYS A 332 -9.15 3.34 -31.51
CA LYS A 332 -10.23 3.73 -30.60
C LYS A 332 -10.10 2.81 -29.39
N GLU A 333 -9.82 3.35 -28.21
CA GLU A 333 -10.06 2.62 -26.97
C GLU A 333 -11.55 2.26 -26.91
N THR A 334 -11.86 0.99 -27.05
CA THR A 334 -13.21 0.49 -26.86
C THR A 334 -13.55 0.61 -25.38
N MET A 335 -14.26 1.70 -25.06
CA MET A 335 -15.06 1.82 -23.85
C MET A 335 -15.93 0.57 -23.68
N PHE A 336 -15.67 -0.22 -22.64
CA PHE A 336 -16.64 -1.21 -22.19
C PHE A 336 -17.74 -0.47 -21.43
N GLN A 337 -18.87 -0.24 -22.10
CA GLN A 337 -20.13 0.04 -21.42
C GLN A 337 -20.72 -1.27 -20.85
N PRO A 338 -21.36 -1.24 -19.68
CA PRO A 338 -22.09 -2.39 -19.13
C PRO A 338 -23.50 -2.50 -19.72
N HIS A 339 -24.13 -3.67 -19.54
CA HIS A 339 -25.49 -4.09 -19.93
C HIS A 339 -25.55 -4.76 -21.34
N THR A 340 -26.20 -5.91 -21.57
CA THR A 340 -27.46 -6.45 -21.01
C THR A 340 -27.61 -7.95 -21.36
N GLN A 341 -28.30 -8.70 -20.50
CA GLN A 341 -29.09 -9.94 -20.75
C GLN A 341 -28.48 -11.10 -21.57
N PHE A 342 -28.13 -12.20 -20.89
CA PHE A 342 -28.13 -13.53 -21.50
C PHE A 342 -29.53 -14.14 -21.41
N SER A 343 -30.18 -14.31 -22.56
CA SER A 343 -31.32 -15.21 -22.72
C SER A 343 -30.83 -16.65 -22.77
N ILE A 344 -31.48 -17.51 -22.01
CA ILE A 344 -31.27 -18.96 -21.99
C ILE A 344 -31.90 -19.52 -23.27
N ASN A 345 -31.12 -20.22 -24.11
CA ASN A 345 -31.66 -21.01 -25.21
C ASN A 345 -31.54 -22.50 -24.86
N PRO A 346 -32.65 -23.21 -24.57
CA PRO A 346 -32.63 -24.61 -24.20
C PRO A 346 -32.77 -25.46 -25.46
N ASN A 347 -31.67 -26.00 -25.99
CA ASN A 347 -31.71 -27.13 -26.93
C ASN A 347 -30.30 -27.67 -27.19
N ILE A 348 -29.83 -28.58 -26.34
CA ILE A 348 -28.91 -29.63 -26.79
C ILE A 348 -29.43 -30.95 -26.22
N ARG A 349 -30.09 -31.71 -27.09
CA ARG A 349 -30.51 -33.09 -26.88
C ARG A 349 -29.29 -34.02 -26.87
N SER A 350 -29.38 -35.01 -25.99
CA SER A 350 -28.77 -36.35 -26.01
C SER A 350 -28.07 -36.82 -27.29
N ALA A 351 -26.89 -37.40 -27.12
CA ALA A 351 -26.48 -38.60 -27.84
C ALA A 351 -25.64 -39.49 -26.90
N ASN A 352 -26.19 -40.66 -26.59
CA ASN A 352 -25.52 -41.78 -25.95
C ASN A 352 -24.53 -42.42 -26.92
N SER A 353 -23.38 -42.84 -26.40
CA SER A 353 -22.81 -44.18 -26.55
C SER A 353 -21.77 -44.40 -25.46
#